data_AF-A0A2R9SL86-F1
#
_entry.id   AF-A0A2R9SL86-F1
#
_cell.length_a   1.000
_cell.length_b   1.000
_cell.length_c   1.000
_cell.angle_alpha   90.00
_cell.angle_beta   90.00
_cell.angle_gamma   90.00
#
_symmetry.space_group_name_H-M   'P 1'
#
loop_
_entity.id
_entity.type
_entity.pdbx_description
1 polymer ?
#
loop_
_entity_poly.entity_id
_entity_poly.type
_entity_poly.pdbx_seq_one_letter_code
_entity_poly.pdbx_strand_id
1 'polypeptide(L)'
;MISFKLQVILIASSLLCVVLLINLLSRYRLELKYSILWIAVVVLLFILSIFPKVFSFFSESLGIELPVNALFLFSIFGLICISFSATLEISKANNKIKDLTQEIGIMKRNVEMLSIQLKLKSEDRDVKK
;
A
#
# COMPACT_ATOMS: atom_id res chain seq x y z
N MET A 1 -33.61 17.69 0.12
CA MET A 1 -33.55 16.48 0.97
C MET A 1 -33.05 15.32 0.11
N ILE A 2 -31.97 14.64 0.52
CA ILE A 2 -31.51 13.41 -0.13
C ILE A 2 -32.64 12.37 -0.03
N SER A 3 -33.01 11.77 -1.16
CA SER A 3 -34.06 10.77 -1.23
C SER A 3 -33.67 9.54 -0.39
N PHE A 4 -34.60 9.01 0.40
CA PHE A 4 -34.38 7.84 1.27
C PHE A 4 -33.77 6.65 0.51
N LYS A 5 -34.10 6.52 -0.78
CA LYS A 5 -33.54 5.50 -1.69
C LYS A 5 -32.02 5.64 -1.86
N LEU A 6 -31.49 6.86 -2.02
CA LEU A 6 -30.05 7.11 -2.13
C LEU A 6 -29.34 6.82 -0.82
N GLN A 7 -29.96 7.15 0.31
CA GLN A 7 -29.38 6.92 1.64
C GLN A 7 -29.20 5.43 1.92
N VAL A 8 -30.20 4.60 1.60
CA VAL A 8 -30.12 3.14 1.75
C VAL A 8 -29.05 2.53 0.84
N ILE A 9 -28.95 2.97 -0.41
CA ILE A 9 -27.92 2.48 -1.35
C ILE A 9 -26.52 2.83 -0.87
N LEU A 10 -26.32 4.05 -0.37
CA LEU A 10 -25.03 4.51 0.17
C LEU A 10 -24.61 3.73 1.42
N ILE A 11 -25.56 3.45 2.33
CA ILE A 11 -25.29 2.66 3.53
C ILE A 11 -24.93 1.22 3.13
N ALA A 12 -25.70 0.60 2.24
CA ALA A 12 -25.45 -0.76 1.78
C ALA A 12 -24.10 -0.91 1.06
N SER A 13 -23.76 0.04 0.17
CA SER A 13 -22.48 0.02 -0.53
C SER A 13 -21.29 0.27 0.39
N SER A 14 -21.44 1.17 1.38
CA SER A 14 -20.42 1.42 2.40
C SER A 14 -20.17 0.16 3.24
N LEU A 15 -21.24 -0.49 3.73
CA LEU A 15 -21.13 -1.71 4.54
C LEU A 15 -20.45 -2.85 3.76
N LEU A 16 -20.83 -3.04 2.49
CA LEU A 16 -20.21 -4.02 1.62
C LEU A 16 -18.72 -3.73 1.41
N CYS A 17 -18.37 -2.46 1.18
CA CYS A 17 -16.98 -2.04 1.00
C CYS A 17 -16.14 -2.29 2.26
N VAL A 18 -16.68 -2.00 3.45
CA VAL A 18 -16.03 -2.29 4.74
C VAL A 18 -15.78 -3.80 4.90
N VAL A 19 -16.79 -4.64 4.64
CA VAL A 19 -16.65 -6.11 4.75
C VAL A 19 -15.61 -6.63 3.76
N LEU A 20 -15.64 -6.17 2.51
CA LEU A 20 -14.65 -6.55 1.50
C LEU A 20 -13.24 -6.14 1.91
N LEU A 21 -13.07 -4.92 2.42
CA LEU A 21 -11.77 -4.43 2.90
C LEU A 21 -11.24 -5.22 4.08
N ILE A 22 -12.07 -5.50 5.09
CA ILE A 22 -11.66 -6.33 6.24
C ILE A 22 -11.25 -7.72 5.76
N ASN A 23 -12.01 -8.32 4.85
CA ASN A 23 -11.70 -9.63 4.31
C ASN A 23 -10.40 -9.61 3.49
N LEU A 24 -10.16 -8.57 2.69
CA LEU A 24 -8.93 -8.39 1.92
C LEU A 24 -7.72 -8.21 2.86
N LEU A 25 -7.81 -7.31 3.83
CA LEU A 25 -6.77 -7.05 4.81
C LEU A 25 -6.42 -8.32 5.60
N SER A 26 -7.43 -9.10 6.01
CA SER A 26 -7.23 -10.34 6.76
C SER A 26 -6.66 -11.46 5.88
N ARG A 27 -7.02 -11.53 4.59
CA ARG A 27 -6.61 -12.60 3.69
C ARG A 27 -5.18 -12.45 3.19
N TYR A 28 -4.66 -11.21 3.08
CA TYR A 28 -3.30 -10.94 2.57
C TYR A 28 -2.21 -10.86 3.65
N ARG A 29 -2.52 -11.07 4.94
CA ARG A 29 -1.55 -10.97 6.06
C ARG A 29 -0.66 -9.73 5.97
N LEU A 30 -1.25 -8.60 5.59
CA LEU A 30 -0.54 -7.32 5.58
C LEU A 30 -0.06 -7.04 7.00
N GLU A 31 1.23 -6.75 7.19
CA GLU A 31 1.73 -6.34 8.51
C GLU A 31 0.87 -5.16 9.01
N LEU A 32 0.40 -5.21 10.26
CA LEU A 32 -0.50 -4.24 10.89
C LEU A 32 -0.12 -2.76 10.61
N LYS A 33 1.18 -2.49 10.41
CA LYS A 33 1.72 -1.19 10.03
C LYS A 33 1.14 -0.63 8.71
N TYR A 34 0.95 -1.48 7.70
CA TYR A 34 0.45 -1.08 6.38
C TYR A 34 -1.07 -0.92 6.34
N SER A 35 -1.76 -1.61 7.24
CA SER A 35 -3.22 -1.54 7.37
C SER A 35 -3.69 -0.33 8.18
N ILE A 36 -2.81 0.34 8.94
CA ILE A 36 -3.19 1.42 9.85
C ILE A 36 -3.78 2.63 9.11
N LEU A 37 -3.19 3.02 7.98
CA LEU A 37 -3.71 4.10 7.14
C LEU A 37 -5.03 3.71 6.48
N TRP A 38 -5.15 2.45 6.05
CA TRP A 38 -6.39 1.92 5.48
C TRP A 38 -7.54 1.90 6.50
N ILE A 39 -7.27 1.43 7.72
CA ILE A 39 -8.25 1.41 8.81
C ILE A 39 -8.66 2.85 9.15
N ALA A 40 -7.71 3.78 9.23
CA ALA A 40 -8.01 5.19 9.51
C ALA A 40 -8.93 5.80 8.45
N VAL A 41 -8.67 5.55 7.15
CA VAL A 41 -9.51 6.05 6.06
C VAL A 41 -10.91 5.43 6.09
N VAL A 42 -11.03 4.12 6.31
CA VAL A 42 -12.33 3.44 6.39
C VAL A 42 -13.14 3.93 7.58
N VAL A 43 -12.51 4.11 8.74
CA VAL A 43 -13.17 4.66 9.94
C VAL A 43 -13.61 6.09 9.68
N LEU A 44 -12.76 6.92 9.06
CA LEU A 44 -13.11 8.30 8.71
C LEU A 44 -14.31 8.34 7.76
N LEU A 45 -14.30 7.52 6.69
CA LEU A 45 -15.41 7.41 5.74
C LEU A 45 -16.70 6.88 6.39
N PHE A 46 -16.59 5.94 7.33
CA PHE A 46 -17.73 5.38 8.06
C PHE A 46 -18.37 6.43 8.98
N ILE A 47 -17.57 7.18 9.75
CA ILE A 47 -18.05 8.30 10.59
C ILE A 47 -18.73 9.36 9.72
N LEU A 48 -18.11 9.71 8.58
CA LEU A 48 -18.66 10.64 7.60
C LEU A 48 -19.98 10.14 7.00
N SER A 49 -20.14 8.84 6.78
CA SER A 49 -21.37 8.22 6.25
C SER A 49 -22.53 8.27 7.25
N ILE A 50 -22.26 8.11 8.55
CA ILE A 50 -23.27 8.17 9.62
C ILE A 50 -23.81 9.58 9.83
N PHE A 51 -22.98 10.61 9.62
CA PHE A 51 -23.33 12.01 9.88
C PHE A 51 -23.35 12.87 8.60
N PRO A 52 -24.37 12.74 7.74
CA PRO A 52 -24.49 13.54 6.51
C PRO A 52 -24.58 15.05 6.78
N LYS A 53 -24.98 15.45 8.00
CA LYS A 53 -25.01 16.86 8.42
C LYS A 53 -23.63 17.51 8.47
N VAL A 54 -22.57 16.73 8.71
CA VAL A 54 -21.18 17.20 8.69
C VAL A 54 -20.79 17.60 7.26
N PHE A 55 -21.22 16.82 6.26
CA PHE A 55 -20.99 17.17 4.85
C PHE A 55 -21.68 18.46 4.42
N SER A 56 -22.93 18.69 4.84
CA SER A 56 -23.61 19.95 4.52
C SER A 56 -22.86 21.16 5.11
N PHE A 57 -22.31 21.04 6.33
CA PHE A 57 -21.53 22.11 6.95
C PHE A 57 -20.23 22.40 6.19
N PHE A 58 -19.48 21.37 5.80
CA PHE A 58 -18.27 21.54 4.99
C PHE A 58 -18.57 21.98 3.56
N SER A 59 -19.64 21.50 2.95
CA SER A 59 -20.09 21.88 1.61
C SER A 59 -20.42 23.37 1.55
N GLU A 60 -21.19 23.90 2.51
CA GLU A 60 -21.45 25.34 2.63
C GLU A 60 -20.17 26.13 2.91
N SER A 61 -19.30 25.64 3.81
CA SER A 61 -18.04 26.33 4.14
C SER A 61 -17.04 26.40 2.97
N LEU A 62 -17.04 25.38 2.11
CA LEU A 62 -16.18 25.28 0.92
C LEU A 62 -16.82 25.88 -0.34
N GLY A 63 -18.08 26.36 -0.27
CA GLY A 63 -18.82 26.88 -1.42
C GLY A 63 -19.23 25.80 -2.44
N ILE A 64 -19.33 24.55 -2.01
CA ILE A 64 -19.73 23.40 -2.85
C ILE A 64 -21.26 23.30 -2.85
N GLU A 65 -21.86 23.36 -4.04
CA GLU A 65 -23.31 23.42 -4.23
C GLU A 65 -24.03 22.09 -3.87
N LEU A 66 -23.40 20.95 -4.18
CA LEU A 66 -23.92 19.63 -3.82
C LEU A 66 -22.99 18.94 -2.81
N PRO A 67 -23.47 18.53 -1.61
CA PRO A 67 -22.68 17.81 -0.62
C PRO A 67 -22.01 16.53 -1.13
N VAL A 68 -22.58 15.92 -2.17
CA VAL A 68 -22.00 14.75 -2.87
C VAL A 68 -20.66 15.08 -3.55
N ASN A 69 -20.50 16.30 -4.07
CA ASN A 69 -19.25 16.71 -4.73
C ASN A 69 -18.12 16.90 -3.71
N ALA A 70 -18.43 17.36 -2.50
CA ALA A 70 -17.46 17.39 -1.40
C ALA A 70 -16.98 15.97 -1.05
N LEU A 71 -17.90 15.00 -0.99
CA LEU A 71 -17.58 13.60 -0.76
C LEU A 71 -16.67 13.02 -1.85
N PHE A 72 -16.93 13.32 -3.12
CA PHE A 72 -16.04 12.93 -4.23
C PHE A 72 -14.66 13.55 -4.10
N LEU A 73 -14.56 14.84 -3.77
CA LEU A 73 -13.28 15.53 -3.60
C LEU A 73 -12.43 14.89 -2.50
N PHE A 74 -13.01 14.64 -1.32
CA PHE A 74 -12.31 13.96 -0.22
C PHE A 74 -11.94 12.52 -0.57
N SER A 75 -12.80 11.80 -1.30
CA SER A 75 -12.52 10.43 -1.73
C SER A 75 -11.36 10.37 -2.73
N ILE A 76 -11.33 11.28 -3.71
CA ILE A 76 -10.23 11.39 -4.68
C ILE A 76 -8.92 11.75 -3.95
N PHE A 77 -8.97 12.71 -3.04
CA PHE A 77 -7.80 13.08 -2.26
C PHE A 77 -7.28 11.90 -1.42
N GLY A 78 -8.18 11.17 -0.74
CA GLY A 78 -7.85 9.95 -0.01
C GLY A 78 -7.24 8.87 -0.91
N LEU A 79 -7.79 8.65 -2.10
CA LEU A 79 -7.25 7.72 -3.10
C LEU A 79 -5.84 8.11 -3.55
N ILE A 80 -5.57 9.40 -3.75
CA ILE A 80 -4.23 9.89 -4.08
C ILE A 80 -3.26 9.60 -2.93
N CYS A 81 -3.63 9.90 -1.68
CA CYS A 81 -2.79 9.60 -0.51
C CYS A 81 -2.48 8.11 -0.38
N ILE A 82 -3.48 7.25 -0.61
CA ILE A 82 -3.31 5.79 -0.57
C ILE A 82 -2.37 5.33 -1.69
N SER A 83 -2.60 5.82 -2.91
CA SER A 83 -1.77 5.47 -4.08
C SER A 83 -0.32 5.91 -3.90
N PHE A 84 -0.11 7.10 -3.35
CA PHE A 84 1.22 7.59 -3.01
C PHE A 84 1.89 6.73 -1.93
N SER A 85 1.16 6.39 -0.87
CA SER A 85 1.68 5.50 0.19
C SER A 85 2.06 4.13 -0.35
N ALA A 86 1.23 3.54 -1.23
CA ALA A 86 1.54 2.29 -1.90
C ALA A 86 2.81 2.41 -2.78
N THR A 87 2.96 3.53 -3.49
CA THR A 87 4.12 3.81 -4.33
C THR A 87 5.41 3.89 -3.51
N LEU A 88 5.36 4.50 -2.32
CA LEU A 88 6.50 4.54 -1.39
C LEU A 88 6.92 3.14 -0.92
N GLU A 89 5.97 2.28 -0.60
CA GLU A 89 6.28 0.91 -0.17
C GLU A 89 6.85 0.07 -1.32
N ILE A 90 6.30 0.19 -2.53
CA ILE A 90 6.87 -0.45 -3.73
C ILE A 90 8.30 0.05 -3.97
N SER A 91 8.55 1.35 -3.82
CA SER A 91 9.88 1.94 -3.97
C SER A 91 10.89 1.36 -2.97
N LYS A 92 10.51 1.24 -1.69
CA LYS A 92 11.37 0.62 -0.65
C LYS A 92 11.65 -0.84 -0.95
N ALA A 93 10.63 -1.61 -1.35
CA ALA A 93 10.78 -3.01 -1.72
C ALA A 93 11.75 -3.17 -2.91
N ASN A 94 11.61 -2.31 -3.92
CA ASN A 94 12.47 -2.33 -5.10
C ASN A 94 13.93 -2.01 -4.76
N ASN A 95 14.18 -1.06 -3.86
CA ASN A 95 15.53 -0.77 -3.35
C ASN A 95 16.13 -2.01 -2.65
N LYS A 96 15.35 -2.68 -1.79
CA LYS A 96 15.83 -3.89 -1.11
C LYS A 96 16.14 -5.04 -2.07
N ILE A 97 15.33 -5.21 -3.12
CA ILE A 97 15.60 -6.19 -4.19
C ILE A 97 16.90 -5.85 -4.92
N LYS A 98 17.14 -4.57 -5.22
CA LYS A 98 18.38 -4.11 -5.85
C LYS A 98 19.59 -4.42 -4.98
N ASP A 99 19.52 -4.12 -3.68
CA ASP A 99 20.61 -4.38 -2.73
C ASP A 99 20.93 -5.88 -2.64
N LEU A 100 19.90 -6.73 -2.50
CA LEU A 100 20.06 -8.19 -2.48
C LEU A 100 20.63 -8.72 -3.80
N THR A 101 20.21 -8.15 -4.93
CA THR A 101 20.74 -8.54 -6.26
C THR A 101 22.22 -8.21 -6.36
N GLN A 102 22.64 -7.04 -5.84
CA GLN A 102 24.05 -6.65 -5.80
C GLN A 102 24.87 -7.57 -4.88
N GLU A 103 24.35 -7.90 -3.70
CA GLU A 103 25.01 -8.81 -2.76
C GLU A 103 25.19 -10.20 -3.36
N ILE A 104 24.16 -10.75 -4.03
CA ILE A 104 24.25 -12.01 -4.78
C ILE A 104 25.31 -11.92 -5.89
N GLY A 105 25.37 -10.81 -6.61
CA GLY A 105 26.37 -10.59 -7.66
C GLY A 105 27.81 -10.62 -7.13
N ILE A 106 28.06 -9.93 -6.02
CA ILE A 106 29.37 -9.94 -5.33
C ILE A 106 29.70 -11.34 -4.82
N MET A 107 28.73 -12.03 -4.21
CA MET A 107 28.93 -13.36 -3.65
C MET A 107 29.28 -14.39 -4.75
N LYS A 108 28.61 -14.33 -5.91
CA LYS A 108 28.94 -15.17 -7.08
C LYS A 108 30.38 -14.93 -7.57
N ARG A 109 30.80 -13.66 -7.69
CA ARG A 109 32.17 -13.32 -8.10
C ARG A 109 33.20 -13.84 -7.10
N ASN A 110 32.94 -13.73 -5.81
CA ASN A 110 33.86 -14.22 -4.78
C ASN A 110 34.01 -15.75 -4.85
N VAL A 111 32.92 -16.49 -5.05
CA VAL A 111 32.95 -17.95 -5.23
C VAL A 111 33.75 -18.33 -6.48
N GLU A 112 33.56 -17.62 -7.59
CA GLU A 112 34.32 -17.84 -8.83
C GLU A 112 35.82 -17.63 -8.60
N MET A 113 36.22 -16.52 -7.98
CA MET A 113 37.62 -16.22 -7.65
C MET A 113 38.24 -17.28 -6.73
N LEU A 114 37.50 -17.75 -5.72
CA LEU A 114 37.97 -18.79 -4.82
C LEU A 114 38.20 -20.11 -5.56
N SER A 115 37.30 -20.45 -6.49
CA SER A 115 37.43 -21.65 -7.32
C SER A 115 38.66 -21.61 -8.23
N ILE A 116 39.00 -20.42 -8.77
CA ILE A 116 40.21 -20.19 -9.56
C ILE A 116 41.46 -20.34 -8.68
N GLN A 117 41.47 -19.73 -7.48
CA GLN A 117 42.60 -19.86 -6.54
C GLN A 117 42.86 -21.31 -6.13
N LEU A 118 41.80 -22.10 -5.92
CA LEU A 118 41.93 -23.51 -5.59
C LEU A 118 42.55 -24.31 -6.74
N LYS A 119 42.18 -24.04 -7.99
CA LYS A 119 42.77 -24.68 -9.18
C LYS A 119 44.25 -24.37 -9.33
N LEU A 120 44.63 -23.10 -9.19
CA LEU A 120 46.04 -22.68 -9.26
C LEU A 120 46.87 -23.34 -8.16
N LYS A 121 46.32 -23.41 -6.94
CA LYS A 121 46.99 -24.04 -5.80
C LYS A 121 47.11 -25.57 -5.95
N SER A 122 46.19 -26.24 -6.65
CA SER A 122 46.36 -27.67 -6.98
C SER A 122 47.47 -27.89 -8.01
N GLU A 123 47.51 -27.09 -9.08
CA GLU A 123 48.55 -27.20 -10.12
C GLU A 123 49.96 -26.97 -9.55
N ASP A 124 50.14 -25.97 -8.68
CA ASP A 124 51.41 -25.72 -7.98
C ASP A 124 51.87 -26.89 -7.10
N ARG A 125 50.94 -27.69 -6.56
CA ARG A 125 51.28 -28.88 -5.74
C ARG A 125 51.70 -30.06 -6.59
N ASP A 126 51.14 -30.20 -7.79
CA ASP A 126 51.47 -31.29 -8.71
C ASP A 126 52.82 -31.04 -9.41
N VAL A 127 53.19 -29.78 -9.65
CA VAL A 127 54.52 -29.41 -10.20
C VAL A 127 55.67 -29.59 -9.19
N LYS A 128 55.38 -29.54 -7.88
CA LYS A 128 56.38 -29.69 -6.81
C LYS A 128 56.59 -31.14 -6.35
N LYS A 129 55.83 -32.10 -6.87
CA LYS A 129 56.01 -33.54 -6.63
C LYS A 129 56.82 -34.17 -7.75
#